data_AF-A0A0B4XU88-F1
#
_entry.id   AF-A0A0B4XU88-F1
#
_cell.length_a   1.000
_cell.length_b   1.000
_cell.length_c   1.000
_cell.angle_alpha   90.00
_cell.angle_beta   90.00
_cell.angle_gamma   90.00
#
_symmetry.space_group_name_H-M   'P 1'
#
loop_
_entity.id
_entity.type
_entity.pdbx_description
1 polymer ?
#
loop_
_entity_poly.entity_id
_entity_poly.type
_entity_poly.pdbx_seq_one_letter_code
_entity_poly.pdbx_strand_id
1 'polypeptide(L)'
;MITIRSRTFGPRAMFCGLIIAGLLPALSASANTMEERLRAELRSTVQSLQTLQSQQARTEAALRTAEAERDAAQQETARLRAQLERASQNTENLRRNASAQLEARNDQLAQFRGAYDELLEIARAKEAQRVSLETALGQRDGQLTLCMEKNDQLYETGQRVLKAYEDISLGDVLRTRQPFAAAARVRFDDIAQRYGDELYQGRFDPQMPLPAAGADQASATPIH
;
A
#
# COMPACT_ATOMS: atom_id res chain seq x y z
N MET A 1 21.85 -30.56 -2.70
CA MET A 1 22.44 -31.69 -1.95
C MET A 1 22.12 -32.97 -2.72
N ILE A 2 22.97 -33.34 -3.68
CA ILE A 2 22.78 -34.52 -4.55
C ILE A 2 24.14 -35.22 -4.62
N THR A 3 24.21 -36.41 -4.04
CA THR A 3 25.42 -37.21 -3.84
C THR A 3 25.60 -38.18 -4.99
N ILE A 4 26.67 -38.01 -5.79
CA ILE A 4 27.05 -38.95 -6.86
C ILE A 4 28.01 -39.99 -6.27
N ARG A 5 27.58 -41.26 -6.30
CA ARG A 5 28.31 -42.43 -5.78
C ARG A 5 29.02 -43.12 -6.95
N SER A 6 30.33 -42.91 -7.09
CA SER A 6 31.16 -43.62 -8.07
C SER A 6 31.68 -44.95 -7.52
N ARG A 7 31.37 -46.03 -8.25
CA ARG A 7 31.87 -47.40 -8.05
C ARG A 7 33.32 -47.49 -8.50
N THR A 8 34.21 -48.01 -7.66
CA THR A 8 35.60 -48.36 -8.01
C THR A 8 35.72 -49.86 -8.26
N PHE A 9 36.16 -50.23 -9.46
CA PHE A 9 36.44 -51.59 -9.91
C PHE A 9 37.97 -51.77 -9.88
N GLY A 10 38.48 -52.73 -9.10
CA GLY A 10 39.93 -53.00 -8.97
C GLY A 10 40.40 -54.17 -9.86
N PRO A 11 41.60 -54.13 -10.45
CA PRO A 11 42.13 -55.22 -11.29
C PRO A 11 42.89 -56.27 -10.45
N ARG A 12 42.68 -57.56 -10.75
CA ARG A 12 43.45 -58.68 -10.18
C ARG A 12 44.62 -59.01 -11.11
N ALA A 13 45.82 -58.95 -10.55
CA ALA A 13 47.07 -59.24 -11.22
C ALA A 13 47.32 -60.75 -11.38
N MET A 14 47.70 -61.05 -12.62
CA MET A 14 48.37 -62.20 -13.22
C MET A 14 49.57 -62.72 -12.39
N PHE A 15 49.70 -64.05 -12.27
CA PHE A 15 50.95 -64.71 -11.86
C PHE A 15 51.28 -65.84 -12.85
N CYS A 16 52.42 -65.70 -13.52
CA CYS A 16 53.04 -66.72 -14.36
C CYS A 16 53.72 -67.81 -13.51
N GLY A 17 53.64 -69.05 -13.96
CA GLY A 17 54.44 -70.16 -13.46
C GLY A 17 54.73 -71.14 -14.60
N LEU A 18 55.95 -71.09 -15.11
CA LEU A 18 56.49 -71.91 -16.20
C LEU A 18 57.62 -72.76 -15.61
N ILE A 19 57.55 -74.10 -15.71
CA ILE A 19 58.73 -75.01 -15.67
C ILE A 19 58.46 -76.26 -16.54
N ILE A 20 59.53 -76.68 -17.21
CA ILE A 20 59.70 -77.61 -18.33
C ILE A 20 60.13 -79.01 -17.81
N ALA A 21 59.74 -80.10 -18.49
CA ALA A 21 60.55 -81.33 -18.62
C ALA A 21 59.93 -82.33 -19.61
N GLY A 22 60.74 -82.91 -20.52
CA GLY A 22 60.36 -84.15 -21.23
C GLY A 22 61.06 -84.37 -22.58
N LEU A 23 62.00 -85.33 -22.60
CA LEU A 23 62.94 -85.71 -23.68
C LEU A 23 62.32 -86.30 -24.97
N LEU A 24 63.08 -86.13 -26.06
CA LEU A 24 63.04 -86.77 -27.41
C LEU A 24 63.03 -88.32 -27.38
N PRO A 25 62.52 -89.04 -28.42
CA PRO A 25 63.27 -89.18 -29.69
C PRO A 25 62.45 -89.41 -30.98
N ALA A 26 62.88 -88.77 -32.09
CA ALA A 26 62.69 -89.31 -33.44
C ALA A 26 63.77 -88.76 -34.39
N LEU A 27 64.54 -89.71 -34.90
CA LEU A 27 65.62 -89.61 -35.88
C LEU A 27 65.01 -89.39 -37.28
N SER A 28 65.64 -88.54 -38.09
CA SER A 28 65.42 -88.38 -39.55
C SER A 28 64.25 -87.49 -40.01
N ALA A 29 64.27 -86.20 -39.67
CA ALA A 29 63.63 -85.14 -40.47
C ALA A 29 64.31 -83.75 -40.31
N SER A 30 65.50 -83.71 -39.71
CA SER A 30 66.05 -82.52 -39.04
C SER A 30 66.48 -81.37 -39.96
N ALA A 31 66.60 -81.62 -41.27
CA ALA A 31 66.90 -80.58 -42.26
C ALA A 31 65.62 -79.92 -42.81
N ASN A 32 64.53 -80.68 -42.97
CA ASN A 32 63.21 -80.13 -43.35
C ASN A 32 62.51 -79.43 -42.18
N THR A 33 62.70 -79.90 -40.93
CA THR A 33 62.00 -79.35 -39.76
C THR A 33 62.45 -77.97 -39.29
N MET A 34 63.73 -77.60 -39.50
CA MET A 34 64.26 -76.29 -39.09
C MET A 34 63.78 -75.20 -40.05
N GLU A 35 63.79 -75.49 -41.35
CA GLU A 35 63.28 -74.62 -42.41
C GLU A 35 61.75 -74.47 -42.32
N GLU A 36 61.03 -75.54 -41.97
CA GLU A 36 59.59 -75.49 -41.69
C GLU A 36 59.25 -74.67 -40.43
N ARG A 37 60.07 -74.74 -39.38
CA ARG A 37 59.96 -73.84 -38.21
C ARG A 37 60.21 -72.39 -38.58
N LEU A 38 61.26 -72.08 -39.33
CA LEU A 38 61.54 -70.72 -39.81
C LEU A 38 60.40 -70.20 -40.70
N ARG A 39 59.85 -71.03 -41.59
CA ARG A 39 58.67 -70.66 -42.40
C ARG A 39 57.42 -70.50 -41.55
N ALA A 40 57.24 -71.27 -40.47
CA ALA A 40 56.13 -71.12 -39.55
C ALA A 40 56.28 -69.84 -38.71
N GLU A 41 57.50 -69.51 -38.28
CA GLU A 41 57.85 -68.30 -37.53
C GLU A 41 57.71 -67.05 -38.40
N LEU A 42 58.12 -67.10 -39.67
CA LEU A 42 57.88 -66.02 -40.64
C LEU A 42 56.38 -65.83 -40.92
N ARG A 43 55.62 -66.91 -41.08
CA ARG A 43 54.15 -66.82 -41.23
C ARG A 43 53.48 -66.26 -39.97
N SER A 44 53.94 -66.66 -38.79
CA SER A 44 53.44 -66.18 -37.49
C SER A 44 53.75 -64.69 -37.28
N THR A 45 54.95 -64.23 -37.62
CA THR A 45 55.34 -62.82 -37.54
C THR A 45 54.59 -61.96 -38.54
N VAL A 46 54.38 -62.44 -39.78
CA VAL A 46 53.52 -61.77 -40.77
C VAL A 46 52.07 -61.67 -40.28
N GLN A 47 51.50 -62.74 -39.71
CA GLN A 47 50.16 -62.70 -39.10
C GLN A 47 50.10 -61.74 -37.90
N SER A 48 51.16 -61.65 -37.10
CA SER A 48 51.26 -60.74 -35.96
C SER A 48 51.33 -59.28 -36.39
N LEU A 49 52.12 -58.95 -37.42
CA LEU A 49 52.16 -57.61 -38.00
C LEU A 49 50.81 -57.20 -38.59
N GLN A 50 50.13 -58.11 -39.30
CA GLN A 50 48.82 -57.81 -39.85
C GLN A 50 47.76 -57.61 -38.76
N THR A 51 47.85 -58.38 -37.66
CA THR A 51 47.01 -58.19 -36.48
C THR A 51 47.26 -56.83 -35.82
N LEU A 52 48.54 -56.47 -35.59
CA LEU A 52 48.91 -55.18 -35.02
C LEU A 52 48.48 -54.01 -35.90
N GLN A 53 48.66 -54.09 -37.22
CA GLN A 53 48.22 -53.06 -38.15
C GLN A 53 46.69 -52.90 -38.11
N SER A 54 45.94 -54.00 -38.03
CA SER A 54 44.48 -53.95 -37.87
C SER A 54 44.05 -53.36 -36.53
N GLN A 55 44.79 -53.64 -35.45
CA GLN A 55 44.55 -53.05 -34.13
C GLN A 55 44.86 -51.55 -34.12
N GLN A 56 45.96 -51.13 -34.75
CA GLN A 56 46.31 -49.73 -34.90
C GLN A 56 45.20 -48.97 -35.65
N ALA A 57 44.74 -49.51 -36.79
CA ALA A 57 43.63 -48.90 -37.54
C ALA A 57 42.33 -48.82 -36.71
N ARG A 58 42.03 -49.84 -35.90
CA ARG A 58 40.86 -49.84 -35.00
C ARG A 58 40.99 -48.82 -33.86
N THR A 59 42.17 -48.67 -33.27
CA THR A 59 42.42 -47.70 -32.19
C THR A 59 42.41 -46.27 -32.70
N GLU A 60 42.99 -46.00 -33.87
CA GLU A 60 42.93 -44.69 -34.52
C GLU A 60 41.48 -44.32 -34.90
N ALA A 61 40.70 -45.29 -35.39
CA ALA A 61 39.27 -45.09 -35.63
C ALA A 61 38.51 -44.76 -34.34
N ALA A 62 38.77 -45.50 -33.26
CA ALA A 62 38.17 -45.26 -31.94
C ALA A 62 38.58 -43.91 -31.33
N LEU A 63 39.82 -43.47 -31.54
CA LEU A 63 40.31 -42.15 -31.12
C LEU A 63 39.55 -41.04 -31.85
N ARG A 64 39.41 -41.14 -33.18
CA ARG A 64 38.66 -40.16 -33.96
C ARG A 64 37.20 -40.07 -33.56
N THR A 65 36.55 -41.20 -33.27
CA THR A 65 35.16 -41.19 -32.78
C THR A 65 35.06 -40.55 -31.40
N ALA A 66 35.99 -40.88 -30.48
CA ALA A 66 36.00 -40.30 -29.14
C ALA A 66 36.30 -38.79 -29.16
N GLU A 67 37.19 -38.33 -30.04
CA GLU A 67 37.46 -36.90 -30.25
C GLU A 67 36.24 -36.18 -30.81
N ALA A 68 35.56 -36.75 -31.80
CA ALA A 68 34.33 -36.18 -32.35
C ALA A 68 33.21 -36.10 -31.30
N GLU A 69 33.04 -37.13 -30.46
CA GLU A 69 32.08 -37.13 -29.36
C GLU A 69 32.43 -36.09 -28.28
N ARG A 70 33.71 -35.98 -27.92
CA ARG A 70 34.19 -34.95 -26.98
C ARG A 70 33.89 -33.55 -27.51
N ASP A 71 34.19 -33.29 -28.77
CA ASP A 71 34.01 -31.97 -29.38
C ASP A 71 32.52 -31.62 -29.49
N ALA A 72 31.68 -32.60 -29.85
CA ALA A 72 30.22 -32.44 -29.83
C ALA A 72 29.69 -32.12 -28.41
N ALA A 73 30.14 -32.87 -27.39
CA ALA A 73 29.75 -32.64 -26.01
C ALA A 73 30.24 -31.28 -25.47
N GLN A 74 31.44 -30.83 -25.87
CA GLN A 74 31.97 -29.52 -25.52
C GLN A 74 31.13 -28.39 -26.14
N GLN A 75 30.75 -28.52 -27.42
CA GLN A 75 29.88 -27.57 -28.09
C GLN A 75 28.49 -27.51 -27.44
N GLU A 76 27.91 -28.65 -27.08
CA GLU A 76 26.63 -28.70 -26.38
C GLU A 76 26.72 -28.04 -25.01
N THR A 77 27.78 -28.34 -24.24
CA THR A 77 28.00 -27.72 -22.93
C THR A 77 28.16 -26.20 -23.04
N ALA A 78 28.91 -25.72 -24.04
CA ALA A 78 29.06 -24.29 -24.29
C ALA A 78 27.71 -23.65 -24.65
N ARG A 79 26.91 -24.30 -25.50
CA ARG A 79 25.58 -23.83 -25.89
C ARG A 79 24.61 -23.81 -24.71
N LEU A 80 24.62 -24.83 -23.85
CA LEU A 80 23.78 -24.90 -22.65
C LEU A 80 24.19 -23.84 -21.62
N ARG A 81 25.50 -23.63 -21.41
CA ARG A 81 25.99 -22.53 -20.55
C ARG A 81 25.54 -21.17 -21.07
N ALA A 82 25.67 -20.92 -22.36
CA ALA A 82 25.20 -19.66 -22.95
C ALA A 82 23.68 -19.47 -22.81
N GLN A 83 22.89 -20.54 -22.91
CA GLN A 83 21.45 -20.48 -22.67
C GLN A 83 21.12 -20.20 -21.20
N LEU A 84 21.84 -20.84 -20.27
CA LEU A 84 21.64 -20.64 -18.83
C LEU A 84 21.97 -19.20 -18.42
N GLU A 85 23.06 -18.63 -18.93
CA GLU A 85 23.41 -17.22 -18.70
C GLU A 85 22.38 -16.25 -19.27
N ARG A 86 21.84 -16.53 -20.46
CA ARG A 86 20.75 -15.71 -21.03
C ARG A 86 19.48 -15.82 -20.20
N ALA A 87 19.14 -17.02 -19.76
CA ALA A 87 17.96 -17.26 -18.92
C ALA A 87 18.09 -16.56 -17.56
N SER A 88 19.25 -16.67 -16.90
CA SER A 88 19.51 -16.01 -15.61
C SER A 88 19.43 -14.49 -15.74
N GLN A 89 20.04 -13.91 -16.77
CA GLN A 89 19.96 -12.48 -17.06
C GLN A 89 18.51 -12.02 -17.32
N ASN A 90 17.73 -12.81 -18.08
CA ASN A 90 16.33 -12.51 -18.34
C ASN A 90 15.49 -12.58 -17.06
N THR A 91 15.70 -13.58 -16.22
CA THR A 91 15.01 -13.69 -14.92
C THR A 91 15.35 -12.51 -14.01
N GLU A 92 16.62 -12.11 -13.94
CA GLU A 92 17.05 -10.97 -13.13
C GLU A 92 16.47 -9.65 -13.65
N ASN A 93 16.47 -9.45 -14.96
CA ASN A 93 15.82 -8.30 -15.59
C ASN A 93 14.31 -8.26 -15.32
N LEU A 94 13.64 -9.40 -15.44
CA LEU A 94 12.21 -9.50 -15.14
C LEU A 94 11.93 -9.22 -13.66
N ARG A 95 12.77 -9.73 -12.75
CA ARG A 95 12.66 -9.48 -11.31
C ARG A 95 12.83 -8.00 -11.00
N ARG A 96 13.85 -7.34 -11.55
CA ARG A 96 14.09 -5.89 -11.39
C ARG A 96 12.96 -5.05 -11.95
N ASN A 97 12.43 -5.41 -13.12
CA ASN A 97 11.30 -4.70 -13.71
C ASN A 97 10.03 -4.89 -12.89
N ALA A 98 9.79 -6.10 -12.38
CA ALA A 98 8.65 -6.37 -11.51
C ALA A 98 8.75 -5.61 -10.19
N SER A 99 9.93 -5.58 -9.54
CA SER A 99 10.13 -4.82 -8.30
C SER A 99 9.96 -3.31 -8.52
N ALA A 100 10.55 -2.76 -9.58
CA ALA A 100 10.40 -1.34 -9.93
C ALA A 100 8.93 -0.98 -10.24
N GLN A 101 8.19 -1.86 -10.91
CA GLN A 101 6.76 -1.65 -11.13
C GLN A 101 5.96 -1.70 -9.83
N LEU A 102 6.26 -2.63 -8.92
CA LEU A 102 5.60 -2.70 -7.61
C LEU A 102 5.85 -1.45 -6.78
N GLU A 103 7.08 -0.97 -6.74
CA GLU A 103 7.45 0.29 -6.05
C GLU A 103 6.69 1.48 -6.65
N ALA A 104 6.73 1.65 -7.97
CA ALA A 104 6.00 2.73 -8.65
C ALA A 104 4.48 2.67 -8.41
N ARG A 105 3.90 1.46 -8.34
CA ARG A 105 2.48 1.28 -8.00
C ARG A 105 2.18 1.61 -6.55
N ASN A 106 3.07 1.22 -5.63
CA ASN A 106 2.91 1.55 -4.21
C ASN A 106 3.02 3.07 -3.99
N ASP A 107 3.93 3.75 -4.67
CA ASP A 107 4.05 5.21 -4.61
C ASP A 107 2.78 5.90 -5.14
N GLN A 108 2.23 5.42 -6.25
CA GLN A 108 0.94 5.91 -6.77
C GLN A 108 -0.19 5.69 -5.76
N LEU A 109 -0.28 4.51 -5.15
CA LEU A 109 -1.29 4.22 -4.12
C LEU A 109 -1.12 5.12 -2.89
N ALA A 110 0.10 5.39 -2.46
CA ALA A 110 0.38 6.30 -1.36
C ALA A 110 -0.03 7.74 -1.70
N GLN A 111 0.26 8.22 -2.91
CA GLN A 111 -0.18 9.54 -3.40
C GLN A 111 -1.70 9.65 -3.45
N PHE A 112 -2.40 8.64 -3.99
CA PHE A 112 -3.86 8.64 -4.01
C PHE A 112 -4.44 8.67 -2.60
N ARG A 113 -3.92 7.84 -1.67
CA ARG A 113 -4.36 7.85 -0.27
C ARG A 113 -4.14 9.22 0.36
N GLY A 114 -2.96 9.82 0.21
CA GLY A 114 -2.67 11.16 0.71
C GLY A 114 -3.62 12.22 0.16
N ALA A 115 -3.91 12.20 -1.14
CA ALA A 115 -4.87 13.11 -1.75
C ALA A 115 -6.31 12.89 -1.27
N TYR A 116 -6.71 11.64 -1.04
CA TYR A 116 -8.02 11.31 -0.44
C TYR A 116 -8.13 11.82 1.00
N ASP A 117 -7.08 11.63 1.81
CA ASP A 117 -7.04 12.10 3.20
C ASP A 117 -7.08 13.64 3.26
N GLU A 118 -6.33 14.32 2.38
CA GLU A 118 -6.38 15.78 2.26
C GLU A 118 -7.78 16.27 1.88
N LEU A 119 -8.43 15.62 0.91
CA LEU A 119 -9.79 15.98 0.50
C LEU A 119 -10.80 15.76 1.65
N LEU A 120 -10.63 14.69 2.43
CA LEU A 120 -11.47 14.40 3.59
C LEU A 120 -11.32 15.48 4.67
N GLU A 121 -10.10 15.92 4.95
CA GLU A 121 -9.83 17.00 5.89
C GLU A 121 -10.41 18.34 5.41
N ILE A 122 -10.27 18.66 4.13
CA ILE A 122 -10.91 19.85 3.55
C ILE A 122 -12.44 19.77 3.68
N ALA A 123 -13.04 18.61 3.41
CA ALA A 123 -14.48 18.42 3.53
C ALA A 123 -14.95 18.61 4.98
N ARG A 124 -14.24 18.04 5.95
CA ARG A 124 -14.53 18.22 7.39
C ARG A 124 -14.38 19.67 7.82
N ALA A 125 -13.32 20.35 7.38
CA ALA A 125 -13.10 21.76 7.68
C ALA A 125 -14.22 22.64 7.11
N LYS A 126 -14.66 22.38 5.87
CA LYS A 126 -15.79 23.09 5.26
C LYS A 126 -17.09 22.84 6.00
N GLU A 127 -17.36 21.60 6.42
CA GLU A 127 -18.56 21.28 7.18
C GLU A 127 -18.57 21.95 8.56
N ALA A 128 -17.42 21.96 9.26
CA ALA A 128 -17.28 22.68 10.52
C ALA A 128 -17.49 24.19 10.35
N GLN A 129 -16.96 24.78 9.26
CA GLN A 129 -17.22 26.18 8.92
C GLN A 129 -18.70 26.43 8.62
N ARG A 130 -19.36 25.53 7.89
CA ARG A 130 -20.80 25.62 7.59
C ARG A 130 -21.63 25.65 8.88
N VAL A 131 -21.38 24.69 9.79
CA VAL A 131 -22.09 24.61 11.08
C VAL A 131 -21.81 25.86 11.94
N SER A 132 -20.57 26.34 11.97
CA SER A 132 -20.21 27.56 12.71
C SER A 132 -20.92 28.80 12.15
N LEU A 133 -20.97 28.95 10.82
CA LEU A 133 -21.67 30.05 10.16
C LEU A 133 -23.19 29.96 10.38
N GLU A 134 -23.77 28.77 10.26
CA GLU A 134 -25.20 28.53 10.52
C GLU A 134 -25.58 28.86 11.96
N THR A 135 -24.73 28.48 12.93
CA THR A 135 -24.91 28.84 14.34
C THR A 135 -24.81 30.36 14.55
N ALA A 136 -23.80 31.00 13.95
CA ALA A 136 -23.62 32.45 14.07
C ALA A 136 -24.78 33.23 13.43
N LEU A 137 -25.31 32.75 12.30
CA LEU A 137 -26.50 33.30 11.66
C LEU A 137 -27.73 33.17 12.56
N GLY A 138 -28.00 31.97 13.10
CA GLY A 138 -29.12 31.77 14.02
C GLY A 138 -29.05 32.66 15.27
N GLN A 139 -27.84 32.87 15.83
CA GLN A 139 -27.65 33.80 16.93
C GLN A 139 -27.92 35.26 16.53
N ARG A 140 -27.49 35.69 15.34
CA ARG A 140 -27.74 37.05 14.83
C ARG A 140 -29.23 37.26 14.55
N ASP A 141 -29.89 36.29 13.92
CA ASP A 141 -31.33 36.35 13.64
C ASP A 141 -32.13 36.46 14.93
N GLY A 142 -31.81 35.65 15.95
CA GLY A 142 -32.47 35.75 17.25
C GLY A 142 -32.21 37.09 17.98
N GLN A 143 -31.01 37.67 17.84
CA GLN A 143 -30.75 39.03 18.35
C GLN A 143 -31.54 40.10 17.61
N LEU A 144 -31.71 39.96 16.29
CA LEU A 144 -32.54 40.87 15.51
C LEU A 144 -34.00 40.78 15.93
N THR A 145 -34.54 39.57 16.10
CA THR A 145 -35.91 39.37 16.62
C THR A 145 -36.10 40.03 17.98
N LEU A 146 -35.18 39.79 18.93
CA LEU A 146 -35.25 40.42 20.25
C LEU A 146 -35.17 41.94 20.16
N CYS A 147 -34.31 42.48 19.28
CA CYS A 147 -34.21 43.92 19.06
C CYS A 147 -35.51 44.51 18.49
N MET A 148 -36.18 43.80 17.58
CA MET A 148 -37.47 44.21 17.04
C MET A 148 -38.55 44.23 18.13
N GLU A 149 -38.67 43.16 18.91
CA GLU A 149 -39.61 43.10 20.04
C GLU A 149 -39.38 44.22 21.06
N LYS A 150 -38.11 44.51 21.39
CA LYS A 150 -37.74 45.60 22.29
C LYS A 150 -38.06 46.97 21.69
N ASN A 151 -37.88 47.14 20.37
CA ASN A 151 -38.26 48.36 19.68
C ASN A 151 -39.77 48.61 19.73
N ASP A 152 -40.57 47.57 19.48
CA ASP A 152 -42.03 47.64 19.59
C ASP A 152 -42.47 47.99 21.02
N GLN A 153 -41.89 47.35 22.04
CA GLN A 153 -42.16 47.65 23.46
C GLN A 153 -41.83 49.11 23.82
N LEU A 154 -40.69 49.63 23.32
CA LEU A 154 -40.30 51.02 23.53
C LEU A 154 -41.27 51.98 22.83
N TYR A 155 -41.70 51.65 21.62
CA TYR A 155 -42.65 52.47 20.87
C TYR A 155 -44.03 52.53 21.55
N GLU A 156 -44.56 51.40 22.00
CA GLU A 156 -45.81 51.34 22.76
C GLU A 156 -45.73 52.12 24.07
N THR A 157 -44.61 51.99 24.79
CA THR A 157 -44.36 52.77 26.01
C THR A 157 -44.31 54.27 25.71
N GLY A 158 -43.63 54.68 24.63
CA GLY A 158 -43.62 56.06 24.15
C GLY A 158 -45.02 56.60 23.83
N GLN A 159 -45.87 55.79 23.19
CA GLN A 159 -47.28 56.16 22.95
C GLN A 159 -48.08 56.29 24.25
N ARG A 160 -47.87 55.39 25.23
CA ARG A 160 -48.53 55.48 26.54
C ARG A 160 -48.13 56.75 27.29
N VAL A 161 -46.85 57.13 27.24
CA VAL A 161 -46.37 58.40 27.80
C VAL A 161 -47.08 59.58 27.13
N LEU A 162 -47.15 59.60 25.79
CA LEU A 162 -47.79 60.70 25.06
C LEU A 162 -49.29 60.82 25.41
N LYS A 163 -50.00 59.69 25.46
CA LYS A 163 -51.41 59.64 25.86
C LYS A 163 -51.64 60.10 27.30
N ALA A 164 -50.75 59.74 28.23
CA ALA A 164 -50.85 60.22 29.62
C ALA A 164 -50.75 61.75 29.72
N TYR A 165 -49.92 62.40 28.89
CA TYR A 165 -49.85 63.86 28.80
C TYR A 165 -51.14 64.49 28.24
N GLU A 166 -51.79 63.85 27.26
CA GLU A 166 -53.07 64.28 26.71
C GLU A 166 -54.20 64.18 27.75
N ASP A 167 -54.29 63.05 28.46
CA ASP A 167 -55.34 62.78 29.46
C ASP A 167 -55.23 63.73 30.68
N ILE A 168 -54.02 64.01 31.16
CA ILE A 168 -53.76 64.96 32.26
C ILE A 168 -54.17 66.39 31.85
N SER A 169 -53.98 66.79 30.59
CA SER A 169 -54.32 68.16 30.14
C SER A 169 -55.82 68.45 30.07
N LEU A 170 -56.66 67.44 29.81
CA LEU A 170 -58.10 67.63 29.61
C LEU A 170 -58.92 67.41 30.89
N GLY A 171 -58.52 66.48 31.75
CA GLY A 171 -59.24 66.14 32.98
C GLY A 171 -58.80 66.93 34.23
N ASP A 172 -57.50 67.18 34.40
CA ASP A 172 -56.97 67.78 35.63
C ASP A 172 -57.09 69.31 35.64
N VAL A 173 -57.05 69.99 34.50
CA VAL A 173 -57.23 71.46 34.43
C VAL A 173 -58.62 71.89 34.95
N LEU A 174 -59.65 71.07 34.78
CA LEU A 174 -60.99 71.30 35.34
C LEU A 174 -61.07 71.00 36.86
N ARG A 175 -60.22 70.10 37.38
CA ARG A 175 -60.10 69.77 38.83
C ARG A 175 -59.12 70.65 39.61
N THR A 176 -58.26 71.40 38.92
CA THR A 176 -57.17 72.24 39.48
C THR A 176 -57.65 73.38 40.40
N ARG A 177 -58.96 73.61 40.55
CA ARG A 177 -59.51 74.58 41.51
C ARG A 177 -59.55 74.09 42.98
N GLN A 178 -58.96 72.95 43.33
CA GLN A 178 -58.88 72.48 44.74
C GLN A 178 -57.45 72.12 45.17
N PRO A 179 -57.06 72.38 46.45
CA PRO A 179 -55.67 72.43 46.89
C PRO A 179 -55.10 71.04 47.19
N PHE A 180 -54.36 70.44 46.24
CA PHE A 180 -53.66 69.15 46.42
C PHE A 180 -52.27 69.09 45.75
N ALA A 181 -51.42 70.10 45.93
CA ALA A 181 -50.08 70.13 45.32
C ALA A 181 -49.16 68.99 45.76
N ALA A 182 -49.28 68.52 47.02
CA ALA A 182 -48.46 67.42 47.53
C ALA A 182 -48.87 66.05 46.96
N ALA A 183 -50.18 65.77 46.86
CA ALA A 183 -50.67 64.50 46.31
C ALA A 183 -50.46 64.40 44.79
N ALA A 184 -50.58 65.52 44.07
CA ALA A 184 -50.26 65.58 42.65
C ALA A 184 -48.78 65.29 42.39
N ARG A 185 -47.87 65.85 43.19
CA ARG A 185 -46.42 65.62 43.05
C ARG A 185 -46.04 64.14 43.20
N VAL A 186 -46.55 63.46 44.22
CA VAL A 186 -46.30 62.02 44.42
C VAL A 186 -46.85 61.18 43.25
N ARG A 187 -48.00 61.57 42.67
CA ARG A 187 -48.53 60.89 41.47
C ARG A 187 -47.65 61.09 40.24
N PHE A 188 -47.12 62.29 40.02
CA PHE A 188 -46.17 62.52 38.93
C PHE A 188 -44.86 61.76 39.13
N ASP A 189 -44.38 61.67 40.37
CA ASP A 189 -43.20 60.87 40.71
C ASP A 189 -43.44 59.36 40.44
N ASP A 190 -44.60 58.80 40.81
CA ASP A 190 -44.97 57.41 40.52
C ASP A 190 -45.08 57.13 39.00
N ILE A 191 -45.69 58.06 38.25
CA ILE A 191 -45.81 57.95 36.79
C ILE A 191 -44.42 58.01 36.13
N ALA A 192 -43.57 58.94 36.55
CA ALA A 192 -42.21 59.07 36.04
C ALA A 192 -41.37 57.82 36.35
N GLN A 193 -41.52 57.26 37.54
CA GLN A 193 -40.83 56.04 37.93
C GLN A 193 -41.29 54.84 37.10
N ARG A 194 -42.60 54.63 36.93
CA ARG A 194 -43.15 53.53 36.13
C ARG A 194 -42.68 53.56 34.68
N TYR A 195 -42.76 54.72 34.03
CA TYR A 195 -42.27 54.84 32.65
C TYR A 195 -40.76 54.72 32.55
N GLY A 196 -40.02 55.22 33.55
CA GLY A 196 -38.58 55.02 33.64
C GLY A 196 -38.20 53.54 33.70
N ASP A 197 -38.92 52.75 34.49
CA ASP A 197 -38.74 51.30 34.60
C ASP A 197 -39.08 50.59 33.28
N GLU A 198 -40.18 50.94 32.61
CA GLU A 198 -40.58 50.36 31.32
C GLU A 198 -39.59 50.69 30.19
N LEU A 199 -39.10 51.94 30.11
CA LEU A 199 -38.06 52.36 29.17
C LEU A 199 -36.74 51.62 29.42
N TYR A 200 -36.39 51.42 30.69
CA TYR A 200 -35.18 50.69 31.07
C TYR A 200 -35.29 49.20 30.69
N GLN A 201 -36.44 48.57 30.95
CA GLN A 201 -36.71 47.17 30.58
C GLN A 201 -36.80 46.95 29.06
N GLY A 202 -37.25 47.95 28.31
CA GLY A 202 -37.33 47.93 26.84
C GLY A 202 -35.99 48.15 26.13
N ARG A 203 -34.93 48.54 26.84
CA ARG A 203 -33.62 48.78 26.22
C ARG A 203 -32.97 47.46 25.78
N PHE A 204 -32.55 47.39 24.51
CA PHE A 204 -31.80 46.26 24.00
C PHE A 204 -30.32 46.30 24.45
N ASP A 205 -29.79 45.17 24.89
CA ASP A 205 -28.37 44.96 25.21
C ASP A 205 -27.81 43.81 24.33
N PRO A 206 -26.80 44.08 23.47
CA PRO A 206 -26.22 43.07 22.58
C PRO A 206 -25.46 41.95 23.30
N GLN A 207 -25.12 42.14 24.60
CA GLN A 207 -24.49 41.11 25.43
C GLN A 207 -25.52 40.27 26.20
N MET A 208 -26.81 40.62 26.15
CA MET A 208 -27.85 39.85 26.80
C MET A 208 -27.93 38.46 26.15
N PRO A 209 -27.85 37.36 26.94
CA PRO A 209 -28.05 36.02 26.40
C PRO A 209 -29.42 35.95 25.74
N LEU A 210 -29.49 35.39 24.52
CA LEU A 210 -30.79 35.09 23.94
C LEU A 210 -31.53 34.16 24.90
N PRO A 211 -32.83 34.39 25.17
CA PRO A 211 -33.63 33.43 25.91
C PRO A 211 -33.56 32.10 25.14
N ALA A 212 -33.17 31.03 25.82
CA ALA A 212 -33.00 29.72 25.21
C ALA A 212 -34.33 29.30 24.57
N ALA A 213 -34.39 29.29 23.24
CA ALA A 213 -35.49 28.65 22.52
C ALA A 213 -35.54 27.19 22.99
N GLY A 214 -36.70 26.79 23.53
CA GLY A 214 -36.89 25.57 24.31
C GLY A 214 -36.24 24.33 23.69
N ALA A 215 -35.27 23.77 24.40
CA ALA A 215 -34.63 22.48 24.10
C ALA A 215 -35.47 21.28 24.57
N ASP A 216 -36.80 21.35 24.46
CA ASP A 216 -37.67 20.33 25.09
C ASP A 216 -38.93 20.00 24.27
N GLN A 217 -38.79 19.72 22.96
CA GLN A 217 -39.80 18.97 22.17
C GLN A 217 -39.14 18.18 21.03
N ALA A 218 -38.28 17.21 21.37
CA ALA A 218 -37.76 16.23 20.39
C ALA A 218 -37.69 14.81 20.94
N SER A 219 -38.66 14.42 21.78
CA SER A 219 -38.83 13.04 22.24
C SER A 219 -40.31 12.68 22.39
N ALA A 220 -41.06 12.69 21.28
CA ALA A 220 -42.38 12.07 21.23
C ALA A 220 -42.74 11.68 19.78
N THR A 221 -42.16 10.59 19.30
CA THR A 221 -42.74 9.84 18.18
C THR A 221 -43.01 8.42 18.67
N PRO A 222 -44.26 8.07 19.02
CA PRO A 222 -44.64 6.67 19.14
C PRO A 222 -44.85 6.10 17.74
N ILE A 223 -44.14 5.02 17.47
CA ILE A 223 -44.37 4.13 16.34
C ILE A 223 -45.72 3.43 16.55
N HIS A 224 -46.64 3.54 15.60
CA HIS A 224 -47.69 2.56 15.33
C HIS A 224 -47.94 2.49 13.83
#